data_AF-A0A7C3QT48-F1
#
_entry.id   AF-A0A7C3QT48-F1
#
_cell.length_a   1.000
_cell.length_b   1.000
_cell.length_c   1.000
_cell.angle_alpha   90.00
_cell.angle_beta   90.00
_cell.angle_gamma   90.00
#
_symmetry.space_group_name_H-M   'P 1'
#
loop_
_entity.id
_entity.type
_entity.pdbx_description
1 polymer ?
#
loop_
_entity_poly.entity_id
_entity_poly.type
_entity_poly.pdbx_seq_one_letter_code
_entity_poly.pdbx_strand_id
1 'polypeptide(L)'
;MVEDLLKSTEGLENVMADVLRVLYVCMGSLWLSELISEYRVFVEALGGVPASEDDVRRAIDKLSEMGLVSVREGIRATMSQEGEKTYLVSLKLSSQQLSLLRNDLKISKYRDLWRYYLKTT
;
A
#
# COMPACT_ATOMS: atom_id res chain seq x y z
N MET A 1 7.98 9.59 13.41
CA MET A 1 7.24 9.86 12.16
C MET A 1 6.67 8.60 11.52
N VAL A 2 7.45 7.73 10.85
CA VAL A 2 6.89 6.49 10.25
C VAL A 2 6.38 5.52 11.32
N GLU A 3 7.10 5.40 12.44
CA GLU A 3 6.66 4.56 13.55
C GLU A 3 5.30 5.00 14.12
N ASP A 4 5.10 6.31 14.31
CA ASP A 4 3.84 6.88 14.80
C ASP A 4 2.71 6.65 13.79
N LEU A 5 3.00 6.84 12.51
CA LEU A 5 2.06 6.56 11.42
C LEU A 5 1.61 5.10 11.44
N LEU A 6 2.53 4.15 11.59
CA LEU A 6 2.21 2.72 11.64
C LEU A 6 1.39 2.33 12.89
N LYS A 7 1.44 3.13 13.96
CA LYS A 7 0.61 2.93 15.17
C LYS A 7 -0.80 3.52 15.03
N SER A 8 -1.05 4.37 14.03
CA SER A 8 -2.37 4.95 13.83
C SER A 8 -3.40 3.88 13.46
N THR A 9 -4.59 3.96 14.07
CA THR A 9 -5.69 3.02 13.88
C THR A 9 -6.93 3.66 13.25
N GLU A 10 -6.92 4.98 13.05
CA GLU A 10 -8.09 5.73 12.61
C GLU A 10 -7.74 6.81 11.58
N GLY A 11 -8.75 7.29 10.87
CA GLY A 11 -8.64 8.41 9.94
C GLY A 11 -7.67 8.17 8.78
N LEU A 12 -7.24 9.27 8.16
CA LEU A 12 -6.37 9.27 6.98
C LEU A 12 -4.99 8.67 7.28
N GLU A 13 -4.49 8.81 8.50
CA GLU A 13 -3.19 8.29 8.93
C GLU A 13 -3.17 6.76 8.92
N ASN A 14 -4.24 6.08 9.33
CA ASN A 14 -4.33 4.64 9.18
C ASN A 14 -4.37 4.23 7.70
N VAL A 15 -5.05 5.00 6.83
CA VAL A 15 -5.05 4.76 5.37
C VAL A 15 -3.63 4.87 4.80
N MET A 16 -2.90 5.93 5.18
CA MET A 16 -1.50 6.12 4.80
C MET A 16 -0.61 4.96 5.29
N ALA A 17 -0.79 4.51 6.53
CA ALA A 17 -0.06 3.38 7.06
C ALA A 17 -0.34 2.09 6.28
N ASP A 18 -1.61 1.82 5.95
CA ASP A 18 -2.01 0.66 5.18
C ASP A 18 -1.51 0.73 3.72
N VAL A 19 -1.46 1.93 3.09
CA VAL A 19 -0.80 2.13 1.78
C VAL A 19 0.68 1.74 1.82
N LEU A 20 1.43 2.15 2.85
CA LEU A 20 2.84 1.77 3.01
C LEU A 20 3.00 0.26 3.19
N ARG A 21 2.09 -0.38 3.95
CA ARG A 21 2.09 -1.83 4.16
C ARG A 21 1.84 -2.60 2.86
N VAL A 22 0.85 -2.18 2.08
CA VAL A 22 0.50 -2.79 0.79
C VAL A 22 1.68 -2.69 -0.17
N LEU A 23 2.24 -1.49 -0.34
CA LEU A 23 3.42 -1.32 -1.17
C LEU A 23 4.57 -2.22 -0.71
N TYR A 24 4.81 -2.34 0.60
CA TYR A 24 5.86 -3.20 1.14
C TYR A 24 5.64 -4.69 0.87
N VAL A 25 4.40 -5.17 1.00
CA VAL A 25 4.05 -6.56 0.70
C VAL A 25 4.20 -6.84 -0.81
N CYS A 26 3.88 -5.87 -1.66
CA CYS A 26 3.95 -5.96 -3.11
C CYS A 26 5.31 -5.50 -3.68
N MET A 27 6.42 -5.77 -2.99
CA MET A 27 7.79 -5.52 -3.46
C MET A 27 8.16 -4.03 -3.70
N GLY A 28 7.39 -3.11 -3.13
CA GLY A 28 7.75 -1.71 -2.98
C GLY A 28 7.28 -0.79 -4.09
N SER A 29 6.57 -1.26 -5.12
CA SER A 29 6.00 -0.41 -6.17
C SER A 29 4.76 -1.02 -6.81
N LEU A 30 3.75 -0.20 -7.05
CA LEU A 30 2.51 -0.60 -7.73
C LEU A 30 2.00 0.54 -8.62
N TRP A 31 1.33 0.19 -9.71
CA TRP A 31 0.51 1.17 -10.44
C TRP A 31 -0.67 1.61 -9.56
N LEU A 32 -1.12 2.86 -9.69
CA LEU A 32 -2.13 3.43 -8.79
C LEU A 32 -3.41 2.59 -8.72
N SER A 33 -3.89 2.09 -9.87
CA SER A 33 -5.05 1.21 -9.94
C SER A 33 -4.84 -0.10 -9.19
N GLU A 34 -3.65 -0.68 -9.28
CA GLU A 34 -3.27 -1.90 -8.56
C GLU A 34 -3.16 -1.63 -7.07
N LEU A 35 -2.53 -0.52 -6.68
CA LEU A 35 -2.41 -0.11 -5.30
C LEU A 35 -3.77 0.08 -4.64
N ILE A 36 -4.73 0.72 -5.31
CA ILE A 36 -6.10 0.88 -4.81
C ILE A 36 -6.79 -0.48 -4.65
N SER A 37 -6.62 -1.39 -5.61
CA SER A 37 -7.18 -2.75 -5.55
C SER A 37 -6.59 -3.56 -4.39
N GLU A 38 -5.26 -3.63 -4.31
CA GLU A 38 -4.52 -4.36 -3.28
C GLU A 38 -4.75 -3.78 -1.89
N TYR A 39 -4.91 -2.45 -1.78
CA TYR A 39 -5.30 -1.80 -0.53
C TYR A 39 -6.66 -2.31 -0.02
N ARG A 40 -7.68 -2.37 -0.88
CA ARG A 40 -9.00 -2.87 -0.47
C ARG A 40 -8.90 -4.32 0.01
N VAL A 41 -8.24 -5.18 -0.77
CA VAL A 41 -8.03 -6.59 -0.43
C VAL A 41 -7.28 -6.73 0.89
N PHE A 42 -6.22 -5.94 1.11
CA PHE A 42 -5.44 -5.97 2.35
C PHE A 42 -6.28 -5.62 3.57
N VAL A 43 -7.07 -4.55 3.49
CA VAL A 43 -7.92 -4.09 4.60
C VAL A 43 -9.05 -5.09 4.87
N GLU A 44 -9.73 -5.57 3.84
CA GLU A 44 -10.83 -6.54 3.96
C GLU A 44 -10.35 -7.88 4.53
N ALA A 45 -9.20 -8.39 4.06
CA ALA A 45 -8.61 -9.63 4.57
C ALA A 45 -8.30 -9.54 6.08
N LEU A 46 -8.03 -8.35 6.60
CA LEU A 46 -7.79 -8.10 8.02
C LEU A 46 -9.07 -7.70 8.78
N GLY A 47 -10.25 -7.82 8.16
CA GLY A 47 -11.55 -7.56 8.77
C GLY A 47 -11.90 -6.07 8.91
N GLY A 48 -11.17 -5.18 8.22
CA GLY A 48 -11.47 -3.76 8.19
C GLY A 48 -12.45 -3.37 7.09
N VAL A 49 -12.89 -2.10 7.13
CA VAL A 49 -13.67 -1.48 6.05
C VAL A 49 -12.74 -0.56 5.26
N PRO A 50 -12.52 -0.81 3.95
CA PRO A 50 -11.65 0.03 3.13
C PRO A 50 -12.16 1.47 3.05
N ALA A 51 -11.23 2.42 3.10
CA ALA A 51 -11.54 3.82 2.80
C ALA A 51 -11.91 4.01 1.33
N SER A 52 -12.47 5.19 1.01
CA SER A 52 -12.80 5.55 -0.36
C SER A 52 -11.54 5.66 -1.23
N GLU A 53 -11.71 5.57 -2.55
CA GLU A 53 -10.59 5.76 -3.48
C GLU A 53 -9.97 7.16 -3.34
N ASP A 54 -10.80 8.18 -3.11
CA ASP A 54 -10.34 9.56 -2.90
C ASP A 54 -9.49 9.67 -1.64
N ASP A 55 -9.84 8.98 -0.56
CA ASP A 55 -9.03 8.96 0.66
C ASP A 55 -7.69 8.25 0.44
N VAL A 56 -7.66 7.17 -0.34
CA VAL A 56 -6.40 6.49 -0.72
C VAL A 56 -5.52 7.42 -1.55
N ARG A 57 -6.09 8.14 -2.52
CA ARG A 57 -5.35 9.14 -3.33
C ARG A 57 -4.80 10.26 -2.44
N ARG A 58 -5.62 10.82 -1.55
CA ARG A 58 -5.18 11.82 -0.56
C ARG A 58 -4.07 11.30 0.36
N ALA A 59 -4.15 10.04 0.78
CA ALA A 59 -3.11 9.41 1.57
C ALA A 59 -1.80 9.29 0.80
N ILE A 60 -1.84 8.90 -0.48
CA ILE A 60 -0.66 8.83 -1.36
C ILE A 60 -0.03 10.21 -1.54
N ASP A 61 -0.84 11.25 -1.78
CA ASP A 61 -0.37 12.62 -1.91
C ASP A 61 0.36 13.08 -0.64
N LYS A 62 -0.23 12.84 0.54
CA LYS A 62 0.40 13.15 1.83
C LYS A 62 1.69 12.38 2.07
N LEU A 63 1.72 11.08 1.75
CA LEU A 63 2.93 10.28 1.84
C LEU A 63 4.03 10.79 0.89
N SER A 64 3.66 11.29 -0.29
CA SER A 64 4.59 11.87 -1.27
C SER A 64 5.16 13.20 -0.78
N GLU A 65 4.32 14.08 -0.23
CA GLU A 65 4.75 15.32 0.43
C GLU A 65 5.73 15.05 1.58
N MET A 66 5.49 13.99 2.36
CA MET A 66 6.38 13.55 3.44
C MET A 66 7.66 12.84 2.95
N GLY A 67 7.79 12.62 1.64
CA GLY A 67 8.92 11.94 1.03
C GLY A 67 9.02 10.44 1.36
N LEU A 68 7.91 9.82 1.79
CA LEU A 68 7.84 8.39 2.12
C LEU A 68 7.53 7.51 0.91
N VAL A 69 6.93 8.09 -0.12
CA VAL A 69 6.73 7.49 -1.43
C VAL A 69 7.18 8.44 -2.54
N SER A 70 7.37 7.93 -3.74
CA SER A 70 7.45 8.72 -4.97
C SER A 70 6.33 8.35 -5.92
N VAL A 71 5.74 9.35 -6.56
CA VAL A 71 4.70 9.19 -7.59
C VAL A 71 5.30 9.63 -8.93
N ARG A 72 5.20 8.78 -9.96
CA ARG A 72 5.67 9.09 -11.33
C ARG A 72 4.58 8.77 -12.33
N GLU A 73 4.33 9.68 -13.26
CA GLU A 73 3.46 9.38 -14.41
C GLU A 73 4.13 8.32 -15.30
N GLY A 74 3.32 7.41 -15.85
CA GLY A 74 3.80 6.38 -16.76
C GLY A 74 2.66 5.76 -17.57
N ILE A 75 3.02 4.93 -18.54
CA ILE A 75 2.09 4.13 -19.32
C ILE A 75 2.17 2.70 -18.80
N ARG A 76 1.08 2.22 -18.21
CA ARG A 76 0.94 0.82 -17.83
C ARG A 76 0.55 0.03 -19.08
N ALA A 77 1.30 -1.03 -19.38
CA ALA A 77 0.93 -1.95 -20.44
C ALA A 77 -0.39 -2.64 -20.07
N THR A 78 -1.38 -2.53 -20.94
CA THR A 78 -2.67 -3.21 -20.82
C THR A 78 -2.87 -4.07 -22.07
N MET A 79 -3.95 -4.86 -22.11
CA MET A 79 -4.30 -5.64 -23.30
C MET A 79 -4.81 -4.76 -24.47
N SER A 80 -4.94 -3.44 -24.29
CA SER A 80 -5.29 -2.49 -25.35
C SER A 80 -4.04 -1.96 -26.06
N GLN A 81 -4.20 -1.48 -27.30
CA GLN A 81 -3.08 -0.99 -28.12
C GLN A 81 -2.40 0.28 -27.58
N GLU A 82 -3.06 1.04 -26.71
CA GLU A 82 -2.59 2.38 -26.28
C GLU A 82 -1.96 2.38 -24.88
N GLY A 83 -2.09 1.30 -24.11
CA GLY A 83 -1.74 1.30 -22.68
C GLY A 83 -2.62 2.26 -21.88
N GLU A 84 -2.52 2.21 -20.55
CA GLU A 84 -3.24 3.12 -19.67
C GLU A 84 -2.26 4.14 -19.07
N LYS A 85 -2.47 5.43 -19.32
CA LYS A 85 -1.75 6.49 -18.61
C LYS A 85 -2.17 6.48 -17.15
N THR A 86 -1.21 6.26 -16.27
CA THR A 86 -1.46 6.15 -14.83
C THR A 86 -0.21 6.58 -14.06
N TYR A 87 -0.24 6.38 -12.74
CA TYR A 87 0.87 6.72 -11.85
C TYR A 87 1.48 5.47 -11.26
N LEU A 88 2.81 5.37 -11.30
CA LEU A 88 3.57 4.40 -10.54
C LEU A 88 3.89 5.00 -9.17
N VAL A 89 3.48 4.30 -8.11
CA VAL A 89 3.75 4.69 -6.72
C VAL A 89 4.80 3.74 -6.15
N SER A 90 5.90 4.29 -5.62
CA SER A 90 7.03 3.52 -5.11
C SER A 90 7.41 3.94 -3.69
N LEU A 91 7.77 2.99 -2.82
CA LEU A 91 8.33 3.29 -1.50
C LEU A 91 9.65 4.06 -1.62
N LYS A 92 9.81 5.07 -0.75
CA LYS A 92 11.03 5.86 -0.63
C LYS A 92 11.53 5.86 0.83
N LEU A 93 11.55 4.68 1.42
CA LEU A 93 11.91 4.47 2.82
C LEU A 93 13.38 4.09 2.98
N SER A 94 14.02 4.61 4.03
CA SER A 94 15.35 4.16 4.48
C SER A 94 15.31 2.72 5.00
N SER A 95 16.47 2.07 5.10
CA SER A 95 16.57 0.71 5.66
C SER A 95 16.02 0.61 7.08
N GLN A 96 16.18 1.65 7.90
CA GLN A 96 15.62 1.70 9.25
C GLN A 96 14.08 1.71 9.21
N GLN A 97 13.48 2.53 8.34
CA GLN A 97 12.03 2.58 8.17
C GLN A 97 11.46 1.28 7.58
N LEU A 98 12.17 0.65 6.64
CA LEU A 98 11.79 -0.67 6.12
C LEU A 98 11.80 -1.75 7.21
N SER A 99 12.68 -1.63 8.20
CA SER A 99 12.71 -2.57 9.32
C SER A 99 11.48 -2.47 10.23
N LEU A 100 10.87 -1.28 10.32
CA LEU A 100 9.59 -1.09 11.03
C LEU A 100 8.47 -1.85 10.33
N LEU A 101 8.36 -1.74 9.01
CA LEU A 101 7.37 -2.48 8.22
C LEU A 101 7.58 -3.98 8.27
N ARG A 102 8.83 -4.44 8.24
CA ARG A 102 9.16 -5.87 8.37
C ARG A 102 8.61 -6.49 9.66
N ASN A 103 8.56 -5.71 10.74
CA ASN A 103 8.11 -6.13 12.06
C ASN A 103 6.66 -5.71 12.35
N ASP A 104 5.93 -5.20 11.35
CA ASP A 104 4.56 -4.71 11.51
C ASP A 104 3.56 -5.87 11.68
N LEU A 105 2.67 -5.74 12.66
CA LEU A 105 1.72 -6.78 13.04
C LEU A 105 0.67 -7.04 11.94
N LYS A 106 0.16 -6.01 11.27
CA LYS A 106 -0.82 -6.19 10.17
C LYS A 106 -0.17 -6.92 9.00
N ILE A 107 1.08 -6.59 8.66
CA ILE A 107 1.85 -7.32 7.64
C ILE A 107 2.02 -8.79 8.02
N SER A 108 2.40 -9.09 9.27
CA SER A 108 2.55 -10.48 9.72
C SER A 108 1.23 -11.25 9.59
N LYS A 109 0.12 -10.68 10.09
CA LYS A 109 -1.21 -11.28 10.00
C LYS A 109 -1.63 -11.56 8.55
N TYR A 110 -1.43 -10.58 7.67
CA TYR A 110 -1.78 -10.71 6.26
C TYR A 110 -0.98 -11.82 5.55
N ARG A 111 0.33 -11.92 5.84
CA ARG A 111 1.18 -12.99 5.32
C ARG A 111 0.74 -14.37 5.80
N ASP A 112 0.31 -14.49 7.05
CA ASP A 112 -0.16 -15.76 7.60
C ASP A 112 -1.50 -16.18 6.98
N LEU A 113 -2.41 -15.24 6.72
CA LEU A 113 -3.63 -15.50 5.94
C LEU A 113 -3.31 -16.03 4.55
N TRP A 114 -2.41 -15.37 3.81
CA TRP A 114 -1.98 -15.84 2.49
C TRP A 114 -1.38 -17.24 2.51
N ARG A 115 -0.51 -17.54 3.49
CA ARG A 115 0.06 -18.88 3.66
C ARG A 115 -1.01 -19.94 3.94
N TYR A 116 -2.05 -19.58 4.67
CA TYR A 116 -3.17 -20.48 4.92
C TYR A 116 -3.93 -20.77 3.61
N TYR A 117 -4.31 -19.74 2.85
CA TYR A 117 -5.01 -19.91 1.57
C TYR A 117 -4.22 -20.77 0.57
N LEU A 118 -2.91 -20.56 0.46
CA LEU A 118 -2.04 -21.34 -0.44
C LEU A 118 -1.89 -22.82 -0.04
N LYS A 119 -2.13 -23.17 1.22
CA LYS A 119 -2.09 -24.57 1.69
C LYS A 119 -3.42 -25.30 1.48
N THR A 120 -4.51 -24.55 1.30
CA THR A 120 -5.87 -25.09 1.15
C THR A 120 -6.34 -25.14 -0.30
N THR A 121 -5.50 -24.70 -1.25
CA THR A 121 -5.76 -24.72 -2.70
C THR A 121 -4.85 -25.75 -3.35
#